data_AF-A0A2M8AE05-F1
#
_entry.id   AF-A0A2M8AE05-F1
#
_cell.length_a   1.000
_cell.length_b   1.000
_cell.length_c   1.000
_cell.angle_alpha   90.00
_cell.angle_beta   90.00
_cell.angle_gamma   90.00
#
_symmetry.space_group_name_H-M   'P 1'
#
loop_
_entity.id
_entity.type
_entity.pdbx_description
1 polymer ?
#
loop_
_entity_poly.entity_id
_entity_poly.type
_entity_poly.pdbx_seq_one_letter_code
_entity_poly.pdbx_strand_id
1 'polypeptide(L)' 'MINFESRVIFGLESQGMLLVADDEGRPVLLRPDKEVPLGTKVR' A
#
# COMPACT_ATOMS: atom_id res chain seq x y z
N MET A 1 6.61 -0.42 2.29
CA MET A 1 7.24 -1.32 1.29
C MET A 1 7.06 -0.65 -0.07
N ILE A 2 8.13 -0.38 -0.83
CA ILE A 2 8.07 0.38 -2.10
C ILE A 2 8.77 -0.34 -3.27
N ASN A 3 9.14 -1.62 -3.09
CA ASN A 3 9.94 -2.36 -4.07
C ASN A 3 9.08 -3.25 -5.00
N PHE A 4 8.02 -2.68 -5.58
CA PHE A 4 7.24 -3.38 -6.61
C PHE A 4 7.73 -2.93 -7.98
N GLU A 5 7.84 -3.88 -8.90
CA GLU A 5 8.05 -3.57 -10.32
C GLU A 5 6.94 -2.63 -10.78
N SER A 6 7.32 -1.51 -11.42
CA SER A 6 6.33 -0.53 -11.87
C SER A 6 5.41 -1.17 -12.90
N ARG A 7 4.14 -0.76 -12.88
CA ARG A 7 3.13 -1.31 -13.80
C ARG A 7 2.26 -0.21 -14.36
N VAL A 8 2.04 -0.23 -15.68
CA VAL A 8 1.11 0.67 -16.33
C VAL A 8 -0.32 0.19 -16.11
N ILE A 9 -1.16 1.06 -15.56
CA ILE A 9 -2.60 0.85 -15.31
C ILE A 9 -3.34 2.02 -15.98
N PHE A 10 -4.21 1.73 -16.94
CA PHE A 10 -4.93 2.75 -17.74
C PHE A 10 -4.01 3.79 -18.41
N GLY A 11 -2.80 3.40 -18.83
CA GLY A 11 -1.82 4.32 -19.44
C GLY A 11 -1.03 5.17 -18.45
N LEU A 12 -1.26 5.01 -17.14
CA LEU A 12 -0.53 5.68 -16.07
C LEU A 12 0.41 4.71 -15.36
N GLU A 13 1.63 5.17 -15.03
CA GLU A 13 2.59 4.35 -14.30
C GLU A 13 2.28 4.32 -12.80
N SER A 14 2.03 3.11 -12.27
CA SER A 14 1.83 2.88 -10.84
C SER A 14 3.19 2.77 -10.14
N GLN A 15 3.48 3.71 -9.24
CA GLN A 15 4.73 3.81 -8.48
C GLN A 15 4.71 3.02 -7.15
N GLY A 16 3.68 2.21 -6.93
CA GLY A 16 3.53 1.41 -5.72
C GLY A 16 2.15 0.80 -5.59
N MET A 17 1.91 0.17 -4.44
CA MET A 17 0.63 -0.45 -4.06
C MET A 17 0.38 -0.19 -2.57
N LEU A 18 -0.90 -0.01 -2.21
CA LEU A 18 -1.33 0.04 -0.82
C LEU A 18 -1.56 -1.38 -0.31
N LEU A 19 -1.11 -1.65 0.91
CA LEU A 19 -1.34 -2.93 1.55
C LEU A 19 -2.74 -2.93 2.21
N VAL A 20 -3.50 -4.00 1.96
CA VAL A 20 -4.85 -4.20 2.49
C VAL A 20 -4.95 -5.58 3.12
N ALA A 21 -5.81 -5.73 4.11
CA ALA A 21 -6.29 -7.03 4.57
C ALA A 21 -7.55 -7.42 3.79
N ASP A 22 -7.75 -8.72 3.60
CA ASP A 22 -9.01 -9.28 3.11
C ASP A 22 -9.82 -9.76 4.32
N ASP A 23 -10.98 -9.15 4.53
CA ASP A 23 -11.96 -9.52 5.56
C ASP A 23 -13.24 -10.01 4.87
N GLU A 24 -13.38 -11.33 4.71
CA GLU A 24 -14.53 -11.98 4.06
C GLU A 24 -14.86 -11.41 2.66
N GLY A 25 -13.84 -11.17 1.84
CA GLY A 25 -13.97 -10.60 0.50
C GLY A 25 -14.07 -9.07 0.49
N ARG A 26 -13.90 -8.41 1.64
CA ARG A 26 -13.90 -6.95 1.75
C ARG A 26 -12.47 -6.45 1.96
N PRO A 27 -11.99 -5.51 1.13
CA PRO A 27 -10.68 -4.93 1.32
C PRO A 27 -10.70 -3.93 2.49
N VAL A 28 -9.83 -4.16 3.47
CA VAL A 28 -9.62 -3.27 4.63
C VAL A 28 -8.25 -2.62 4.53
N LEU A 29 -8.22 -1.29 4.48
CA LEU A 29 -6.96 -0.54 4.38
C LEU A 29 -6.17 -0.63 5.68
N LEU A 30 -4.91 -1.06 5.59
CA LEU A 30 -4.01 -1.06 6.72
C LEU A 30 -3.52 0.36 7.02
N ARG A 31 -3.51 0.70 8.31
CA ARG A 31 -2.95 1.96 8.82
C ARG A 31 -2.20 1.71 10.12
N PRO A 32 -1.15 2.49 10.41
CA PRO A 32 -0.55 2.51 11.73
C PRO A 32 -1.61 2.78 12.81
N ASP A 33 -1.44 2.14 13.97
CA ASP A 33 -2.28 2.32 15.15
C ASP A 33 -2.12 3.72 15.77
N LYS A 34 -0.95 4.34 15.59
CA LYS A 34 -0.60 5.69 16.04
C LYS A 34 -0.02 6.52 14.91
N GLU A 35 -0.01 7.83 15.09
CA GLU A 35 0.64 8.74 14.15
C GLU A 35 2.15 8.50 14.13
N VAL A 36 2.70 8.35 12.93
CA VAL A 36 4.12 8.11 12.70
C VAL A 36 4.61 9.05 11.59
N PRO A 37 5.90 9.43 11.60
CA PRO A 37 6.47 10.22 10.51
C PRO A 37 6.27 9.55 9.14
N LEU A 38 6.08 10.37 8.11
CA LEU A 38 6.00 9.90 6.73
C LEU A 38 7.25 9.10 6.35
N GLY A 39 7.05 7.98 5.67
CA GLY A 39 8.14 7.09 5.27
C GLY A 39 8.70 6.19 6.38
N THR A 40 8.08 6.15 7.56
CA THR A 40 8.44 5.19 8.61
C THR A 40 8.39 3.76 8.06
N LYS A 41 9.51 3.04 8.12
CA LYS A 41 9.60 1.67 7.62
C LYS A 41 8.86 0.72 8.55
N VAL A 42 7.91 -0.03 7.98
CA VAL A 42 7.34 -1.23 8.59
C VAL A 42 8.43 -2.30 8.67
N ARG A 43 8.56 -3.00 9.81
CA ARG A 43 9.50 -4.10 10.05
C ARG A 43 8.75 -5.39 10.28
#